data_AF-X1KHG2-F1
#
_entry.id   AF-X1KHG2-F1
#
_cell.length_a   1.000
_cell.length_b   1.000
_cell.length_c   1.000
_cell.angle_alpha   90.00
_cell.angle_beta   90.00
_cell.angle_gamma   90.00
#
_symmetry.space_group_name_H-M   'P 1'
#
loop_
_entity.id
_entity.type
_entity.pdbx_description
1 polymer ?
#
loop_
_entity_poly.entity_id
_entity_poly.type
_entity_poly.pdbx_seq_one_letter_code
_entity_poly.pdbx_strand_id
1 'polypeptide(L)'
;KGGRVECFFLGDLKNDNYYMLDVNSLYPFVMRNNVYPVKYDKITHRLTVKSLGRYLRSKSVVAKVLIETNEPVYAVKRERLLFPVGRFWTVLTTPEIKYAFAKGHIKDVTDCVIYEQENIFKSYVDKFYALRQEFKAAGIRAFEQLCKYMMNSLYGKFGQKGENWEKVGEAIGEPDREEMVIDMKRRRVTRLRYLLGQVFLMTGHGECFDSFPAIAAHVTAYARLHLWSLMQQTGWGNYFYCDTDSLIVNEKGMQCLKNHIDNTSLGGLKVAMTSNHVTIQGLKDYSIAEKRVIKGIRKNAVCVGNGVYEQEQWSSFRGLLRSGQPEDYVVKTITKHLNRDYNKGDITDNGVVLPYVFDDVLLLKQSPI
;
A
#
# COMPACT_ATOMS: atom_id res chain seq x y z
N LYS A 1 -1.29 -2.68 6.39
CA LYS A 1 -0.02 -2.61 5.62
C LYS A 1 -0.36 -2.28 4.17
N GLY A 2 0.47 -1.53 3.43
CA GLY A 2 0.16 -1.11 2.05
C GLY A 2 0.64 -2.08 0.97
N GLY A 3 0.73 -1.60 -0.27
CA GLY A 3 1.39 -2.31 -1.38
C GLY A 3 2.90 -2.43 -1.19
N ARG A 4 3.51 -3.41 -1.87
CA ARG A 4 4.97 -3.61 -1.89
C ARG A 4 5.59 -2.64 -2.89
N VAL A 5 6.57 -1.86 -2.45
CA VAL A 5 7.35 -0.96 -3.32
C VAL A 5 8.81 -1.10 -2.91
N GLU A 6 9.64 -1.67 -3.77
CA GLU A 6 11.04 -2.00 -3.47
C GLU A 6 11.91 -1.92 -4.73
N CYS A 7 13.15 -1.50 -4.52
CA CYS A 7 14.23 -1.64 -5.50
C CYS A 7 15.00 -2.92 -5.17
N PHE A 8 15.29 -3.71 -6.19
CA PHE A 8 16.18 -4.88 -6.11
C PHE A 8 17.53 -4.60 -6.77
N PHE A 9 17.60 -3.51 -7.52
CA PHE A 9 18.79 -2.93 -8.10
C PHE A 9 18.70 -1.40 -8.09
N LEU A 10 19.81 -0.72 -7.85
CA LEU A 10 19.99 0.72 -7.93
C LEU A 10 21.15 1.02 -8.87
N GLY A 11 20.92 1.86 -9.87
CA GLY A 11 21.89 2.22 -10.89
C GLY A 11 21.31 2.14 -12.31
N ASP A 12 22.21 1.99 -13.28
CA ASP A 12 21.89 1.87 -14.69
C ASP A 12 21.89 0.42 -15.16
N LEU A 13 20.83 0.05 -15.89
CA LEU A 13 20.64 -1.22 -16.54
C LEU A 13 20.67 -1.00 -18.06
N LYS A 14 21.76 -1.39 -18.73
CA LYS A 14 22.03 -1.10 -20.16
C LYS A 14 22.35 -2.32 -21.02
N ASN A 15 22.42 -3.50 -20.40
CA ASN A 15 23.01 -4.70 -21.01
C ASN A 15 21.97 -5.74 -21.49
N ASP A 16 20.68 -5.41 -21.49
CA ASP A 16 19.59 -6.33 -21.84
C ASP A 16 18.36 -5.53 -22.30
N ASN A 17 17.31 -6.22 -22.74
CA ASN A 17 15.98 -5.66 -22.86
C ASN A 17 15.25 -5.71 -21.52
N TYR A 18 14.57 -4.64 -21.18
CA TYR A 18 13.81 -4.47 -19.95
C TYR A 18 12.36 -4.16 -20.24
N TYR A 19 11.49 -4.71 -19.40
CA TYR A 19 10.05 -4.65 -19.55
C TYR A 19 9.42 -4.16 -18.24
N MET A 20 8.57 -3.15 -18.32
CA MET A 20 7.68 -2.78 -17.21
C MET A 20 6.35 -3.52 -17.39
N LEU A 21 6.11 -4.51 -16.55
CA LEU A 21 4.89 -5.29 -16.52
C LEU A 21 3.95 -4.72 -15.45
N ASP A 22 2.67 -4.61 -15.77
CA ASP A 22 1.63 -4.17 -14.84
C ASP A 22 0.52 -5.22 -14.77
N VAL A 23 0.01 -5.52 -13.57
CA VAL A 23 -1.17 -6.38 -13.40
C VAL A 23 -2.45 -5.58 -13.69
N ASN A 24 -3.29 -6.10 -14.58
CA ASN A 24 -4.57 -5.50 -14.92
C ASN A 24 -5.53 -5.51 -13.73
N SER A 25 -5.68 -4.34 -13.10
CA SER A 25 -6.61 -4.14 -11.97
C SER A 25 -6.35 -5.13 -10.83
N LEU A 26 -5.11 -5.14 -10.30
CA LEU A 26 -4.66 -6.04 -9.24
C LEU A 26 -5.64 -6.14 -8.06
N TYR A 27 -6.04 -5.00 -7.48
CA TYR A 27 -6.94 -5.00 -6.32
C TYR A 27 -8.32 -5.61 -6.66
N PRO A 28 -9.01 -5.17 -7.73
CA PRO A 28 -10.24 -5.83 -8.16
C PRO A 28 -10.08 -7.32 -8.44
N PHE A 29 -8.98 -7.75 -9.06
CA PHE A 29 -8.68 -9.16 -9.30
C PHE A 29 -8.61 -9.97 -8.00
N VAL A 30 -7.83 -9.52 -7.02
CA VAL A 30 -7.73 -10.24 -5.74
C VAL A 30 -9.03 -10.15 -4.94
N MET A 31 -9.74 -9.02 -4.99
CA MET A 31 -11.05 -8.85 -4.37
C MET A 31 -12.05 -9.89 -4.90
N ARG A 32 -12.14 -10.03 -6.22
CA ARG A 32 -13.10 -10.94 -6.86
C ARG A 32 -12.85 -12.41 -6.56
N ASN A 33 -11.58 -12.82 -6.48
CA ASN A 33 -11.19 -14.23 -6.54
C ASN A 33 -10.82 -14.84 -5.17
N ASN A 34 -11.08 -14.14 -4.06
CA ASN A 34 -10.70 -14.59 -2.72
C ASN A 34 -11.83 -14.41 -1.69
N VAL A 35 -11.63 -15.00 -0.51
CA VAL A 35 -12.51 -14.85 0.66
C VAL A 35 -11.91 -13.87 1.67
N TYR A 36 -12.79 -13.18 2.40
CA TYR A 36 -12.47 -12.07 3.30
C TYR A 36 -13.19 -12.22 4.64
N PRO A 37 -12.65 -11.67 5.74
CA PRO A 37 -13.31 -11.67 7.03
C PRO A 37 -14.60 -10.82 6.98
N VAL A 38 -15.72 -11.37 7.44
CA VAL A 38 -17.04 -10.68 7.39
C VAL A 38 -17.69 -10.47 8.75
N LYS A 39 -17.30 -11.26 9.75
CA LYS A 39 -17.87 -11.17 11.10
C LYS A 39 -16.83 -11.58 12.12
N TYR A 40 -16.65 -10.78 13.17
CA TYR A 40 -15.84 -11.15 14.31
C TYR A 40 -16.45 -12.35 15.03
N ASP A 41 -15.64 -13.38 15.25
CA ASP A 41 -16.01 -14.55 16.05
C ASP A 41 -15.44 -14.36 17.47
N LYS A 42 -14.12 -14.35 17.60
CA LYS A 42 -13.43 -14.18 18.88
C LYS A 42 -11.96 -13.80 18.73
N ILE A 43 -11.37 -13.35 19.83
CA ILE A 43 -9.92 -13.27 20.03
C ILE A 43 -9.45 -14.43 20.90
N THR A 44 -8.27 -14.96 20.63
CA THR A 44 -7.62 -15.99 21.44
C THR A 44 -6.18 -15.59 21.68
N HIS A 45 -5.76 -15.65 22.93
CA HIS A 45 -4.39 -15.43 23.37
C HIS A 45 -3.71 -16.78 23.60
N ARG A 46 -2.39 -16.84 23.42
CA ARG A 46 -1.57 -18.07 23.58
C ARG A 46 -2.08 -19.22 22.71
N LEU A 47 -2.43 -18.93 21.46
CA LEU A 47 -2.82 -19.94 20.50
C LEU A 47 -1.63 -20.87 20.20
N THR A 48 -1.89 -22.13 19.83
CA THR A 48 -0.83 -23.01 19.33
C THR A 48 -0.83 -23.04 17.80
N VAL A 49 0.33 -23.31 17.20
CA VAL A 49 0.47 -23.44 15.72
C VAL A 49 -0.51 -24.48 15.17
N LYS A 50 -0.71 -25.61 15.88
CA LYS A 50 -1.69 -26.64 15.50
C LYS A 50 -3.13 -26.13 15.50
N SER A 51 -3.52 -25.35 16.51
CA SER A 51 -4.85 -24.75 16.58
C SER A 51 -5.07 -23.67 15.52
N LEU A 52 -4.04 -22.87 15.21
CA LEU A 52 -4.08 -21.93 14.09
C LEU A 52 -4.35 -22.65 12.76
N GLY A 53 -3.66 -23.76 12.50
CA GLY A 53 -3.90 -24.59 11.31
C GLY A 53 -5.33 -25.14 11.21
N ARG A 54 -5.99 -25.42 12.35
CA ARG A 54 -7.40 -25.82 12.38
C ARG A 54 -8.32 -24.68 11.94
N TYR A 55 -8.09 -23.46 12.42
CA TYR A 55 -8.92 -22.31 12.08
C TYR A 55 -8.83 -21.94 10.59
N LEU A 56 -7.65 -22.02 9.98
CA LEU A 56 -7.43 -21.66 8.57
C LEU A 56 -8.24 -22.48 7.56
N ARG A 57 -8.79 -23.63 7.96
CA ARG A 57 -9.63 -24.48 7.11
C ARG A 57 -10.98 -23.86 6.78
N SER A 58 -11.56 -23.10 7.70
CA SER A 58 -12.93 -22.56 7.56
C SER A 58 -13.10 -21.11 7.99
N LYS A 59 -12.10 -20.52 8.67
CA LYS A 59 -12.15 -19.15 9.17
C LYS A 59 -11.06 -18.27 8.54
N SER A 60 -11.30 -16.97 8.56
CA SER A 60 -10.26 -15.97 8.36
C SER A 60 -9.65 -15.59 9.70
N VAL A 61 -8.36 -15.29 9.72
CA VAL A 61 -7.61 -14.96 10.93
C VAL A 61 -6.65 -13.79 10.70
N VAL A 62 -6.35 -13.08 11.79
CA VAL A 62 -5.24 -12.13 11.89
C VAL A 62 -4.45 -12.51 13.13
N ALA A 63 -3.19 -12.90 12.97
CA ALA A 63 -2.40 -13.46 14.07
C ALA A 63 -1.00 -12.86 14.16
N LYS A 64 -0.53 -12.68 15.41
CA LYS A 64 0.85 -12.34 15.72
C LYS A 64 1.67 -13.64 15.76
N VAL A 65 2.60 -13.77 14.82
CA VAL A 65 3.39 -14.98 14.59
C VAL A 65 4.88 -14.67 14.59
N LEU A 66 5.66 -15.63 15.09
CA LEU A 66 7.10 -15.64 14.93
C LEU A 66 7.41 -16.36 13.62
N ILE A 67 8.02 -15.63 12.69
CA ILE A 67 8.42 -16.13 11.39
C ILE A 67 9.92 -16.36 11.39
N GLU A 68 10.37 -17.42 10.73
CA GLU A 68 11.75 -17.63 10.29
C GLU A 68 11.72 -17.96 8.80
N THR A 69 12.40 -17.15 7.98
CA THR A 69 12.33 -17.25 6.52
C THR A 69 13.59 -16.73 5.85
N ASN A 70 13.96 -17.31 4.72
CA ASN A 70 14.97 -16.76 3.81
C ASN A 70 14.33 -16.02 2.61
N GLU A 71 13.01 -15.94 2.59
CA GLU A 71 12.22 -15.27 1.55
C GLU A 71 11.72 -13.90 2.02
N PRO A 72 12.03 -12.79 1.32
CA PRO A 72 11.56 -11.44 1.66
C PRO A 72 10.10 -11.24 1.22
N VAL A 73 9.18 -11.96 1.86
CA VAL A 73 7.75 -12.01 1.50
C VAL A 73 6.84 -11.31 2.52
N TYR A 74 7.18 -11.36 3.80
CA TYR A 74 6.31 -10.84 4.85
C TYR A 74 6.56 -9.37 5.12
N ALA A 75 5.52 -8.57 4.94
CA ALA A 75 5.63 -7.15 5.20
C ALA A 75 5.71 -6.85 6.70
N VAL A 76 6.70 -6.08 7.14
CA VAL A 76 6.88 -5.62 8.53
C VAL A 76 6.89 -4.09 8.54
N LYS A 77 6.01 -3.48 9.34
CA LYS A 77 5.94 -2.02 9.46
C LYS A 77 6.70 -1.58 10.71
N ARG A 78 7.85 -0.94 10.50
CA ARG A 78 8.56 -0.12 11.51
C ARG A 78 8.34 1.35 11.13
N GLU A 79 9.40 2.17 11.06
CA GLU A 79 9.33 3.51 10.45
C GLU A 79 8.75 3.45 9.02
N ARG A 80 9.14 2.42 8.26
CA ARG A 80 8.69 2.14 6.89
C ARG A 80 8.24 0.68 6.74
N LEU A 81 7.63 0.37 5.61
CA LEU A 81 7.16 -0.98 5.29
C LEU A 81 8.31 -1.78 4.68
N LEU A 82 8.87 -2.73 5.40
CA LEU A 82 10.02 -3.55 5.02
C LEU A 82 9.60 -4.99 4.69
N PHE A 83 10.45 -5.72 3.97
CA PHE A 83 10.27 -7.15 3.65
C PHE A 83 11.54 -7.92 4.05
N PRO A 84 11.81 -8.05 5.37
CA PRO A 84 13.04 -8.66 5.86
C PRO A 84 13.05 -10.18 5.70
N VAL A 85 14.24 -10.76 5.83
CA VAL A 85 14.49 -12.20 6.03
C VAL A 85 14.99 -12.44 7.46
N GLY A 86 15.28 -13.69 7.83
CA GLY A 86 15.69 -14.07 9.18
C GLY A 86 14.50 -14.38 10.08
N ARG A 87 14.62 -14.09 11.37
CA ARG A 87 13.64 -14.47 12.40
C ARG A 87 13.04 -13.25 13.10
N PHE A 88 11.73 -13.07 13.00
CA PHE A 88 11.07 -11.87 13.51
C PHE A 88 9.59 -12.06 13.85
N TRP A 89 9.08 -11.21 14.75
CA TRP A 89 7.67 -11.14 15.07
C TRP A 89 6.93 -10.22 14.09
N THR A 90 5.78 -10.66 13.60
CA THR A 90 4.90 -9.83 12.78
C THR A 90 3.44 -10.26 12.90
N VAL A 91 2.52 -9.37 12.54
CA VAL A 91 1.08 -9.67 12.46
C VAL A 91 0.71 -9.97 11.02
N LEU A 92 0.26 -11.19 10.73
CA LEU A 92 -0.10 -11.65 9.39
C LEU A 92 -1.60 -11.89 9.28
N THR A 93 -2.11 -11.78 8.06
CA THR A 93 -3.50 -12.13 7.73
C THR A 93 -3.58 -13.55 7.14
N THR A 94 -4.79 -14.10 7.01
CA THR A 94 -5.06 -15.45 6.49
C THR A 94 -4.18 -15.87 5.30
N PRO A 95 -4.07 -15.11 4.19
CA PRO A 95 -3.27 -15.57 3.05
C PRO A 95 -1.77 -15.61 3.33
N GLU A 96 -1.23 -14.66 4.09
CA GLU A 96 0.18 -14.65 4.51
C GLU A 96 0.48 -15.83 5.44
N ILE A 97 -0.44 -16.14 6.35
CA ILE A 97 -0.34 -17.28 7.26
C ILE A 97 -0.42 -18.60 6.49
N LYS A 98 -1.34 -18.74 5.54
CA LYS A 98 -1.43 -19.92 4.66
C LYS A 98 -0.13 -20.14 3.89
N TYR A 99 0.45 -19.08 3.33
CA TYR A 99 1.76 -19.14 2.68
C TYR A 99 2.86 -19.58 3.65
N ALA A 100 2.90 -19.00 4.86
CA ALA A 100 3.86 -19.37 5.89
C ALA A 100 3.75 -20.81 6.38
N PHE A 101 2.53 -21.36 6.49
CA PHE A 101 2.32 -22.78 6.79
C PHE A 101 2.86 -23.67 5.67
N ALA A 102 2.54 -23.37 4.42
CA ALA A 102 2.97 -24.16 3.27
C ALA A 102 4.50 -24.24 3.16
N LYS A 103 5.20 -23.19 3.60
CA LYS A 103 6.67 -23.09 3.59
C LYS A 103 7.34 -23.48 4.92
N GLY A 104 6.58 -23.79 5.97
CA GLY A 104 7.13 -24.12 7.29
C GLY A 104 7.80 -22.94 8.00
N HIS A 105 7.42 -21.70 7.67
CA HIS A 105 8.04 -20.48 8.21
C HIS A 105 7.54 -20.09 9.61
N ILE A 106 6.40 -20.60 10.06
CA ILE A 106 5.81 -20.25 11.37
C ILE A 106 6.51 -21.05 12.48
N LYS A 107 7.13 -20.35 13.43
CA LYS A 107 7.78 -20.95 14.60
C LYS A 107 6.96 -20.85 15.87
N ASP A 108 6.18 -19.79 16.00
CA ASP A 108 5.31 -19.58 17.16
C ASP A 108 4.12 -18.65 16.81
N VAL A 109 3.08 -18.68 17.63
CA VAL A 109 1.89 -17.83 17.52
C VAL A 109 1.41 -17.42 18.91
N THR A 110 1.00 -16.16 19.07
CA THR A 110 0.54 -15.64 20.37
C THR A 110 -0.92 -15.23 20.29
N ASP A 111 -1.17 -14.03 19.79
CA ASP A 111 -2.51 -13.45 19.67
C ASP A 111 -3.10 -13.77 18.30
N CYS A 112 -4.37 -14.16 18.27
CA CYS A 112 -5.10 -14.43 17.05
C CYS A 112 -6.54 -13.94 17.15
N VAL A 113 -6.96 -13.11 16.18
CA VAL A 113 -8.34 -12.72 15.98
C VAL A 113 -8.94 -13.58 14.87
N ILE A 114 -10.14 -14.11 15.10
CA ILE A 114 -10.80 -15.10 14.25
C ILE A 114 -12.10 -14.49 13.73
N TYR A 115 -12.39 -14.76 12.46
CA TYR A 115 -13.53 -14.23 11.74
C TYR A 115 -14.23 -15.31 10.91
N GLU A 116 -15.54 -15.18 10.73
CA GLU A 116 -16.23 -15.79 9.59
C GLU A 116 -15.69 -15.21 8.30
N GLN A 117 -15.75 -15.98 7.20
CA GLN A 117 -15.24 -15.53 5.91
C GLN A 117 -16.19 -15.82 4.74
N GLU A 118 -16.19 -14.92 3.76
CA GLU A 118 -16.99 -15.05 2.53
C GLU A 118 -16.34 -14.27 1.36
N ASN A 119 -16.68 -14.62 0.13
CA ASN A 119 -16.34 -13.82 -1.05
C ASN A 119 -17.33 -12.66 -1.26
N ILE A 120 -17.13 -11.60 -0.48
CA ILE A 120 -18.01 -10.42 -0.46
C ILE A 120 -17.86 -9.47 -1.66
N PHE A 121 -16.81 -9.63 -2.47
CA PHE A 121 -16.50 -8.66 -3.54
C PHE A 121 -16.80 -9.18 -4.93
N LYS A 122 -17.04 -10.47 -5.12
CA LYS A 122 -17.23 -11.07 -6.45
C LYS A 122 -18.30 -10.35 -7.27
N SER A 123 -19.52 -10.24 -6.74
CA SER A 123 -20.64 -9.60 -7.45
C SER A 123 -20.38 -8.12 -7.73
N TYR A 124 -19.76 -7.41 -6.79
CA TYR A 124 -19.39 -6.00 -6.94
C TYR A 124 -18.38 -5.80 -8.08
N VAL A 125 -17.29 -6.56 -8.08
CA VAL A 125 -16.25 -6.46 -9.10
C VAL A 125 -16.78 -6.91 -10.46
N ASP A 126 -17.51 -8.03 -10.53
CA ASP A 126 -18.11 -8.52 -11.78
C ASP A 126 -18.99 -7.45 -12.43
N LYS A 127 -19.86 -6.79 -11.63
CA LYS A 127 -20.74 -5.71 -12.11
C LYS A 127 -19.96 -4.50 -12.63
N PHE A 128 -19.06 -3.93 -11.83
CA PHE A 128 -18.35 -2.72 -12.23
C PHE A 128 -17.32 -2.97 -13.34
N TYR A 129 -16.80 -4.20 -13.45
CA TYR A 129 -15.94 -4.59 -14.54
C TYR A 129 -16.71 -4.68 -15.85
N ALA A 130 -17.90 -5.30 -15.86
CA ALA A 130 -18.77 -5.37 -17.04
C ALA A 130 -19.16 -3.97 -17.53
N LEU A 131 -19.68 -3.12 -16.63
CA LEU A 131 -20.02 -1.72 -16.94
C LEU A 131 -18.81 -0.96 -17.50
N ARG A 132 -17.62 -1.19 -16.95
CA ARG A 132 -16.40 -0.53 -17.46
C ARG A 132 -16.11 -0.93 -18.91
N GLN A 133 -16.29 -2.20 -19.29
CA GLN A 133 -16.09 -2.64 -20.68
C GLN A 133 -17.13 -2.05 -21.62
N GLU A 134 -18.39 -1.97 -21.20
CA GLU A 134 -19.47 -1.33 -21.98
C GLU A 134 -19.17 0.14 -22.24
N PHE A 135 -18.81 0.92 -21.22
CA PHE A 135 -18.47 2.33 -21.39
C PHE A 135 -17.21 2.55 -22.22
N LYS A 136 -16.23 1.62 -22.12
CA LYS A 136 -15.03 1.65 -22.97
C LYS A 136 -15.40 1.42 -24.43
N ALA A 137 -16.25 0.43 -24.73
CA ALA A 137 -16.72 0.15 -26.08
C ALA A 137 -17.55 1.31 -26.66
N ALA A 138 -18.34 1.98 -25.83
CA ALA A 138 -19.11 3.18 -26.21
C ALA A 138 -18.27 4.47 -26.29
N GLY A 139 -16.97 4.44 -25.95
CA GLY A 139 -16.10 5.61 -25.96
C GLY A 139 -16.36 6.63 -24.83
N ILE A 140 -17.15 6.28 -23.81
CA ILE A 140 -17.54 7.19 -22.72
C ILE A 140 -16.48 7.16 -21.60
N ARG A 141 -15.39 7.92 -21.82
CA ARG A 141 -14.21 7.94 -20.93
C ARG A 141 -14.53 8.29 -19.47
N ALA A 142 -15.47 9.20 -19.23
CA ALA A 142 -15.84 9.63 -17.88
C ALA A 142 -16.38 8.46 -17.03
N PHE A 143 -17.27 7.65 -17.60
CA PHE A 143 -17.85 6.51 -16.90
C PHE A 143 -16.91 5.30 -16.83
N GLU A 144 -16.04 5.10 -17.84
CA GLU A 144 -14.95 4.13 -17.71
C GLU A 144 -14.09 4.43 -16.47
N GLN A 145 -13.72 5.71 -16.31
CA GLN A 145 -12.89 6.18 -15.20
C GLN A 145 -13.62 6.10 -13.85
N LEU A 146 -14.93 6.40 -13.82
CA LEU A 146 -15.76 6.22 -12.64
C LEU A 146 -15.80 4.75 -12.19
N CYS A 147 -16.09 3.81 -13.10
CA CYS A 147 -16.12 2.38 -12.79
C CYS A 147 -14.76 1.90 -12.27
N LYS A 148 -13.65 2.36 -12.87
CA LYS A 148 -12.30 2.09 -12.37
C LYS A 148 -12.10 2.59 -10.94
N TYR A 149 -12.57 3.80 -10.61
CA TYR A 149 -12.45 4.33 -9.25
C TYR A 149 -13.31 3.57 -8.25
N MET A 150 -14.53 3.19 -8.60
CA MET A 150 -15.41 2.39 -7.74
C MET A 150 -14.73 1.07 -7.35
N MET A 151 -14.18 0.35 -8.32
CA MET A 151 -13.47 -0.91 -8.07
C MET A 151 -12.20 -0.73 -7.21
N ASN A 152 -11.41 0.32 -7.46
CA ASN A 152 -10.11 0.48 -6.79
C ASN A 152 -10.19 1.15 -5.41
N SER A 153 -11.25 1.92 -5.13
CA SER A 153 -11.34 2.72 -3.89
C SER A 153 -12.08 2.01 -2.76
N LEU A 154 -12.95 1.04 -3.08
CA LEU A 154 -13.83 0.39 -2.09
C LEU A 154 -13.05 -0.22 -0.93
N TYR A 155 -11.99 -1.00 -1.20
CA TYR A 155 -11.25 -1.67 -0.12
C TYR A 155 -10.62 -0.66 0.86
N GLY A 156 -10.26 0.52 0.37
CA GLY A 156 -9.67 1.59 1.18
C GLY A 156 -10.65 2.16 2.21
N LYS A 157 -11.96 2.09 1.93
CA LYS A 157 -13.00 2.51 2.88
C LYS A 157 -13.03 1.66 4.13
N PHE A 158 -12.83 0.35 4.01
CA PHE A 158 -12.74 -0.54 5.17
C PHE A 158 -11.52 -0.26 6.06
N GLY A 159 -10.47 0.37 5.53
CA GLY A 159 -9.28 0.77 6.29
C GLY A 159 -9.26 2.25 6.67
N GLN A 160 -10.36 2.97 6.48
CA GLN A 160 -10.41 4.41 6.68
C GLN A 160 -10.35 4.75 8.17
N LYS A 161 -9.44 5.66 8.54
CA LYS A 161 -9.40 6.26 9.87
C LYS A 161 -10.41 7.40 9.97
N GLY A 162 -11.11 7.46 11.10
CA GLY A 162 -11.99 8.56 11.47
C GLY A 162 -11.29 9.57 12.38
N GLU A 163 -11.64 10.83 12.22
CA GLU A 163 -11.45 11.85 13.23
C GLU A 163 -12.82 12.06 13.90
N ASN A 164 -12.87 11.97 15.23
CA ASN A 164 -14.11 12.22 15.97
C ASN A 164 -14.22 13.72 16.22
N TRP A 165 -15.34 14.31 15.80
CA TRP A 165 -15.63 15.72 15.93
C TRP A 165 -16.93 15.89 16.72
N GLU A 166 -16.88 16.71 17.77
CA GLU A 166 -18.03 17.04 18.61
C GLU A 166 -18.42 18.50 18.33
N LYS A 167 -19.69 18.79 18.02
CA LYS A 167 -20.16 20.17 17.91
C LYS A 167 -20.13 20.79 19.30
N VAL A 168 -19.35 21.86 19.48
CA VAL A 168 -19.19 22.56 20.76
C VAL A 168 -19.85 23.94 20.77
N GLY A 169 -20.31 24.43 19.62
CA GLY A 169 -21.01 25.70 19.54
C GLY A 169 -21.32 26.15 18.13
N GLU A 170 -21.78 27.38 18.04
CA GLU A 170 -22.05 28.11 16.80
C GLU A 170 -21.06 29.26 16.67
N ALA A 171 -20.73 29.59 15.43
CA ALA A 171 -19.76 30.61 15.05
C ALA A 171 -20.23 31.29 13.76
N ILE A 172 -21.44 31.83 13.79
CA ILE A 172 -22.04 32.50 12.64
C ILE A 172 -21.19 33.73 12.30
N GLY A 173 -20.81 33.86 11.03
CA GLY A 173 -19.98 34.98 10.55
C GLY A 173 -18.47 34.78 10.71
N GLU A 174 -18.03 33.71 11.38
CA GLU A 174 -16.62 33.33 11.43
C GLU A 174 -16.20 32.61 10.13
N PRO A 175 -14.98 32.86 9.61
CA PRO A 175 -14.48 32.15 8.44
C PRO A 175 -14.19 30.68 8.74
N ASP A 176 -14.39 29.83 7.73
CA ASP A 176 -14.08 28.41 7.80
C ASP A 176 -12.56 28.19 8.00
N ARG A 177 -12.18 27.56 9.10
CA ARG A 177 -10.77 27.36 9.45
C ARG A 177 -10.56 26.22 10.42
N GLU A 178 -9.30 25.83 10.58
CA GLU A 178 -8.88 24.91 11.63
C GLU A 178 -7.75 25.50 12.46
N GLU A 179 -7.90 25.45 13.78
CA GLU A 179 -6.93 25.97 14.73
C GLU A 179 -6.44 24.87 15.65
N MET A 180 -5.15 24.87 15.98
CA MET A 180 -4.64 24.03 17.06
C MET A 180 -4.87 24.73 18.39
N VAL A 181 -5.48 24.02 19.34
CA VAL A 181 -5.78 24.54 20.67
C VAL A 181 -5.26 23.58 21.74
N ILE A 182 -4.98 24.11 22.92
CA ILE A 182 -4.64 23.30 24.09
C ILE A 182 -5.94 23.07 24.88
N ASP A 183 -6.43 21.83 24.89
CA ASP A 183 -7.54 21.44 25.75
C ASP A 183 -7.00 21.25 27.17
N MET A 184 -7.15 22.28 28.00
CA MET A 184 -6.66 22.29 29.39
C MET A 184 -7.35 21.23 30.26
N LYS A 185 -8.61 20.87 29.97
CA LYS A 185 -9.36 19.85 30.71
C LYS A 185 -8.82 18.46 30.43
N ARG A 186 -8.47 18.18 29.16
CA ARG A 186 -7.93 16.88 28.74
C ARG A 186 -6.40 16.84 28.66
N ARG A 187 -5.72 17.96 29.00
CA ARG A 187 -4.27 18.14 28.97
C ARG A 187 -3.62 17.66 27.67
N ARG A 188 -4.20 18.03 26.53
CA ARG A 188 -3.70 17.64 25.20
C ARG A 188 -3.86 18.75 24.18
N VAL A 189 -2.97 18.76 23.19
CA VAL A 189 -3.16 19.55 21.97
C VAL A 189 -4.27 18.89 21.14
N THR A 190 -5.24 19.68 20.71
CA THR A 190 -6.33 19.24 19.84
C THR A 190 -6.64 20.32 18.79
N ARG A 191 -7.70 20.14 18.02
CA ARG A 191 -8.11 21.04 16.94
C ARG A 191 -9.55 21.52 17.13
N LEU A 192 -9.77 22.80 16.87
CA LEU A 192 -11.08 23.35 16.58
C LEU A 192 -11.25 23.43 15.05
N ARG A 193 -12.44 23.14 14.57
CA ARG A 193 -12.84 23.36 13.19
C ARG A 193 -14.06 24.27 13.18
N TYR A 194 -13.90 25.41 12.53
CA TYR A 194 -14.97 26.32 12.15
C TYR A 194 -15.39 25.93 10.74
N LEU A 195 -16.63 25.50 10.58
CA LEU A 195 -17.15 25.08 9.28
C LEU A 195 -18.64 25.37 9.21
N LEU A 196 -19.07 26.13 8.19
CA LEU A 196 -20.49 26.46 7.95
C LEU A 196 -21.17 27.10 9.16
N GLY A 197 -20.49 28.05 9.82
CA GLY A 197 -21.01 28.75 10.99
C GLY A 197 -21.12 27.90 12.26
N GLN A 198 -20.47 26.73 12.30
CA GLN A 198 -20.45 25.82 13.45
C GLN A 198 -19.02 25.57 13.92
N VAL A 199 -18.87 25.31 15.23
CA VAL A 199 -17.58 24.97 15.84
C VAL A 199 -17.58 23.52 16.28
N PHE A 200 -16.56 22.79 15.85
CA PHE A 200 -16.34 21.40 16.21
C PHE A 200 -15.00 21.23 16.93
N LEU A 201 -15.01 20.50 18.05
CA LEU A 201 -13.82 20.08 18.77
C LEU A 201 -13.43 18.67 18.35
N MET A 202 -12.17 18.47 17.99
CA MET A 202 -11.64 17.14 17.75
C MET A 202 -11.50 16.39 19.08
N THR A 203 -12.25 15.30 19.26
CA THR A 203 -12.26 14.52 20.51
C THR A 203 -11.32 13.32 20.46
N GLY A 204 -10.90 12.89 19.27
CA GLY A 204 -9.92 11.83 19.13
C GLY A 204 -9.81 11.31 17.71
N HIS A 205 -9.06 10.22 17.59
CA HIS A 205 -8.98 9.41 16.38
C HIS A 205 -9.62 8.06 16.66
N GLY A 206 -10.31 7.52 15.67
CA GLY A 206 -10.95 6.22 15.77
C GLY A 206 -11.10 5.54 14.43
N GLU A 207 -11.90 4.49 14.44
CA GLU A 207 -12.39 3.81 13.25
C GLU A 207 -13.60 4.58 12.69
N CYS A 208 -13.70 4.66 11.36
CA CYS A 208 -14.94 5.15 10.75
C CYS A 208 -16.07 4.13 10.99
N PHE A 209 -17.34 4.59 10.94
CA PHE A 209 -18.52 3.75 11.18
C PHE A 209 -18.51 2.43 10.38
N ASP A 210 -18.26 2.50 9.07
CA ASP A 210 -18.19 1.32 8.19
C ASP A 210 -16.79 0.71 8.06
N SER A 211 -15.85 1.05 8.95
CA SER A 211 -14.49 0.52 8.85
C SER A 211 -14.44 -0.92 9.35
N PHE A 212 -13.75 -1.77 8.61
CA PHE A 212 -13.40 -3.12 9.03
C PHE A 212 -11.97 -3.41 8.58
N PRO A 213 -10.95 -2.98 9.35
CA PRO A 213 -9.56 -2.98 8.91
C PRO A 213 -9.02 -4.36 8.51
N ALA A 214 -9.60 -5.45 9.05
CA ALA A 214 -9.25 -6.80 8.68
C ALA A 214 -9.48 -7.07 7.17
N ILE A 215 -10.57 -6.55 6.58
CA ILE A 215 -10.86 -6.69 5.14
C ILE A 215 -9.77 -6.01 4.33
N ALA A 216 -9.47 -4.73 4.61
CA ALA A 216 -8.43 -3.99 3.91
C ALA A 216 -7.03 -4.64 4.06
N ALA A 217 -6.74 -5.19 5.24
CA ALA A 217 -5.50 -5.92 5.48
C ALA A 217 -5.40 -7.19 4.61
N HIS A 218 -6.50 -7.96 4.46
CA HIS A 218 -6.54 -9.15 3.60
C HIS A 218 -6.39 -8.80 2.13
N VAL A 219 -7.10 -7.77 1.63
CA VAL A 219 -6.99 -7.32 0.22
C VAL A 219 -5.54 -6.98 -0.13
N THR A 220 -4.88 -6.18 0.70
CA THR A 220 -3.47 -5.82 0.45
C THR A 220 -2.52 -7.01 0.59
N ALA A 221 -2.82 -7.98 1.47
CA ALA A 221 -2.03 -9.19 1.61
C ALA A 221 -2.12 -10.11 0.39
N TYR A 222 -3.32 -10.34 -0.14
CA TYR A 222 -3.50 -11.07 -1.40
C TYR A 222 -2.77 -10.39 -2.55
N ALA A 223 -2.85 -9.05 -2.66
CA ALA A 223 -2.14 -8.29 -3.68
C ALA A 223 -0.61 -8.47 -3.57
N ARG A 224 -0.04 -8.37 -2.36
CA ARG A 224 1.40 -8.58 -2.13
C ARG A 224 1.83 -10.01 -2.47
N LEU A 225 1.04 -11.01 -2.11
CA LEU A 225 1.36 -12.41 -2.39
C LEU A 225 1.22 -12.76 -3.87
N HIS A 226 0.27 -12.14 -4.57
CA HIS A 226 0.18 -12.26 -6.02
C HIS A 226 1.43 -11.71 -6.70
N LEU A 227 1.85 -10.48 -6.36
CA LEU A 227 3.12 -9.93 -6.86
C LEU A 227 4.32 -10.82 -6.50
N TRP A 228 4.37 -11.34 -5.27
CA TRP A 228 5.42 -12.27 -4.85
C TRP A 228 5.42 -13.57 -5.66
N SER A 229 4.26 -14.10 -6.05
CA SER A 229 4.17 -15.28 -6.92
C SER A 229 4.74 -15.03 -8.31
N LEU A 230 4.60 -13.80 -8.84
CA LEU A 230 5.21 -13.39 -10.10
C LEU A 230 6.73 -13.27 -9.95
N MET A 231 7.21 -12.63 -8.89
CA MET A 231 8.64 -12.51 -8.60
C MET A 231 9.33 -13.88 -8.45
N GLN A 232 8.68 -14.84 -7.78
CA GLN A 232 9.20 -16.20 -7.67
C GLN A 232 9.32 -16.90 -9.04
N GLN A 233 8.34 -16.72 -9.93
CA GLN A 233 8.38 -17.28 -11.28
C GLN A 233 9.44 -16.62 -12.16
N THR A 234 9.63 -15.31 -12.03
CA THR A 234 10.70 -14.56 -12.69
C THR A 234 12.09 -15.01 -12.23
N GLY A 235 12.22 -15.36 -10.95
CA GLY A 235 13.47 -15.76 -10.32
C GLY A 235 14.35 -14.56 -9.95
N TRP A 236 15.11 -14.71 -8.86
CA TRP A 236 16.06 -13.70 -8.38
C TRP A 236 17.07 -13.35 -9.48
N GLY A 237 17.39 -12.06 -9.61
CA GLY A 237 18.29 -11.53 -10.65
C GLY A 237 17.61 -11.17 -11.98
N ASN A 238 16.33 -11.50 -12.17
CA ASN A 238 15.57 -11.15 -13.37
C ASN A 238 14.48 -10.09 -13.13
N TYR A 239 14.40 -9.54 -11.91
CA TYR A 239 13.53 -8.42 -11.55
C TYR A 239 14.33 -7.35 -10.79
N PHE A 240 14.01 -6.08 -11.04
CA PHE A 240 14.85 -4.95 -10.61
C PHE A 240 14.09 -3.92 -9.78
N TYR A 241 12.79 -3.81 -9.96
CA TYR A 241 11.94 -2.87 -9.23
C TYR A 241 10.49 -3.36 -9.18
N CYS A 242 9.76 -3.05 -8.11
CA CYS A 242 8.32 -3.20 -8.07
C CYS A 242 7.61 -2.02 -7.39
N ASP A 243 6.39 -1.73 -7.83
CA ASP A 243 5.48 -0.78 -7.18
C ASP A 243 4.04 -1.29 -7.28
N THR A 244 3.57 -1.90 -6.20
CA THR A 244 2.22 -2.42 -5.97
C THR A 244 1.76 -3.49 -6.95
N ASP A 245 1.48 -3.10 -8.18
CA ASP A 245 0.98 -3.91 -9.29
C ASP A 245 1.94 -3.93 -10.49
N SER A 246 3.08 -3.24 -10.39
CA SER A 246 4.09 -3.17 -11.44
C SER A 246 5.40 -3.89 -11.06
N LEU A 247 6.06 -4.47 -12.07
CA LEU A 247 7.34 -5.17 -11.95
C LEU A 247 8.23 -4.84 -13.16
N ILE A 248 9.46 -4.39 -12.92
CA ILE A 248 10.48 -4.23 -13.96
C ILE A 248 11.32 -5.50 -14.01
N VAL A 249 11.39 -6.12 -15.19
CA VAL A 249 12.10 -7.38 -15.44
C VAL A 249 13.00 -7.28 -16.68
N ASN A 250 13.95 -8.20 -16.82
CA ASN A 250 14.72 -8.38 -18.07
C ASN A 250 14.01 -9.34 -19.04
N GLU A 251 14.63 -9.61 -20.19
CA GLU A 251 14.14 -10.56 -21.20
C GLU A 251 13.83 -11.94 -20.61
N LYS A 252 14.75 -12.51 -19.83
CA LYS A 252 14.53 -13.83 -19.20
C LYS A 252 13.31 -13.81 -18.29
N GLY A 253 13.18 -12.78 -17.45
CA GLY A 253 12.05 -12.62 -16.54
C GLY A 253 10.72 -12.45 -17.28
N MET A 254 10.74 -11.75 -18.41
CA MET A 254 9.59 -11.60 -19.29
C MET A 254 9.15 -12.93 -19.92
N GLN A 255 10.10 -13.73 -20.42
CA GLN A 255 9.79 -15.06 -20.96
C GLN A 255 9.20 -16.01 -19.90
N CYS A 256 9.71 -15.97 -18.66
CA CYS A 256 9.14 -16.75 -17.54
C CYS A 256 7.67 -16.39 -17.25
N LEU A 257 7.27 -15.15 -17.51
CA LEU A 257 5.91 -14.66 -17.27
C LEU A 257 5.02 -14.68 -18.51
N LYS A 258 5.49 -15.24 -19.64
CA LYS A 258 4.80 -15.18 -20.93
C LYS A 258 3.35 -15.66 -20.87
N ASN A 259 3.09 -16.73 -20.13
CA ASN A 259 1.75 -17.32 -19.99
C ASN A 259 0.77 -16.47 -19.18
N HIS A 260 1.26 -15.46 -18.46
CA HIS A 260 0.42 -14.51 -17.73
C HIS A 260 0.15 -13.23 -18.53
N ILE A 261 0.77 -13.05 -19.70
CA ILE A 261 0.61 -11.85 -20.50
C ILE A 261 -0.75 -11.85 -21.18
N ASP A 262 -1.57 -10.88 -20.81
CA ASP A 262 -2.84 -10.58 -21.46
C ASP A 262 -3.20 -9.12 -21.16
N ASN A 263 -3.40 -8.33 -22.21
CA ASN A 263 -3.65 -6.90 -22.10
C ASN A 263 -5.08 -6.56 -21.63
N THR A 264 -5.96 -7.55 -21.56
CA THR A 264 -7.40 -7.35 -21.40
C THR A 264 -7.99 -8.13 -20.24
N SER A 265 -7.45 -9.30 -19.89
CA SER A 265 -8.01 -10.09 -18.80
C SER A 265 -7.72 -9.47 -17.44
N LEU A 266 -8.70 -9.61 -16.54
CA LEU A 266 -8.60 -9.17 -15.16
C LEU A 266 -7.55 -10.01 -14.42
N GLY A 267 -6.51 -9.37 -13.92
CA GLY A 267 -5.37 -10.04 -13.29
C GLY A 267 -4.27 -10.49 -14.26
N GLY A 268 -4.46 -10.36 -15.58
CA GLY A 268 -3.41 -10.58 -16.56
C GLY A 268 -2.31 -9.52 -16.48
N LEU A 269 -1.12 -9.84 -17.01
CA LEU A 269 -0.01 -8.91 -17.15
C LEU A 269 -0.08 -8.19 -18.48
N LYS A 270 -0.04 -6.85 -18.44
CA LYS A 270 0.20 -6.05 -19.64
C LYS A 270 1.66 -5.62 -19.69
N VAL A 271 2.23 -5.61 -20.89
CA VAL A 271 3.53 -4.95 -21.13
C VAL A 271 3.26 -3.46 -21.27
N ALA A 272 3.56 -2.70 -20.22
CA ALA A 272 3.33 -1.27 -20.22
C ALA A 272 4.39 -0.51 -21.02
N MET A 273 5.66 -0.92 -20.89
CA MET A 273 6.82 -0.29 -21.53
C MET A 273 7.92 -1.31 -21.80
N THR A 274 8.72 -1.04 -22.83
CA THR A 274 9.92 -1.78 -23.20
C THR A 274 11.07 -0.81 -23.42
N SER A 275 12.26 -1.14 -22.95
CA SER A 275 13.46 -0.33 -23.18
C SER A 275 14.72 -1.17 -23.09
N ASN A 276 15.78 -0.75 -23.77
CA ASN A 276 17.13 -1.30 -23.58
C ASN A 276 17.93 -0.55 -22.49
N HIS A 277 17.36 0.51 -21.90
CA HIS A 277 17.98 1.27 -20.82
C HIS A 277 16.95 1.61 -19.72
N VAL A 278 17.25 1.19 -18.50
CA VAL A 278 16.52 1.57 -17.29
C VAL A 278 17.48 2.20 -16.29
N THR A 279 17.07 3.27 -15.63
CA THR A 279 17.81 3.82 -14.48
C THR A 279 16.90 3.76 -13.26
N ILE A 280 17.36 3.17 -12.17
CA ILE A 280 16.63 3.08 -10.90
C ILE A 280 17.47 3.77 -9.83
N GLN A 281 16.96 4.88 -9.28
CA GLN A 281 17.67 5.70 -8.28
C GLN A 281 17.03 5.57 -6.90
N GLY A 282 15.83 5.01 -6.82
CA GLY A 282 15.15 4.76 -5.55
C GLY A 282 13.66 4.47 -5.72
N LEU A 283 12.96 4.53 -4.59
CA LEU A 283 11.52 4.27 -4.53
C LEU A 283 10.74 5.35 -5.29
N LYS A 284 10.11 4.96 -6.40
CA LYS A 284 9.44 5.89 -7.32
C LYS A 284 10.40 6.98 -7.83
N ASP A 285 11.68 6.65 -7.99
CA ASP A 285 12.70 7.47 -8.66
C ASP A 285 13.41 6.60 -9.71
N TYR A 286 12.86 6.57 -10.92
CA TYR A 286 13.35 5.73 -12.02
C TYR A 286 12.97 6.28 -13.40
N SER A 287 13.70 5.84 -14.43
CA SER A 287 13.39 6.08 -15.84
C SER A 287 13.42 4.79 -16.66
N ILE A 288 12.44 4.63 -17.53
CA ILE A 288 12.34 3.54 -18.51
C ILE A 288 11.68 4.09 -19.78
N ALA A 289 12.29 3.86 -20.94
CA ALA A 289 11.84 4.45 -22.20
C ALA A 289 11.62 5.98 -22.05
N GLU A 290 10.47 6.50 -22.47
CA GLU A 290 10.09 7.92 -22.32
C GLU A 290 9.56 8.28 -20.92
N LYS A 291 9.34 7.30 -20.04
CA LYS A 291 8.76 7.54 -18.71
C LYS A 291 9.83 7.84 -17.69
N ARG A 292 9.70 9.00 -17.06
CA ARG A 292 10.46 9.39 -15.86
C ARG A 292 9.51 9.56 -14.68
N VAL A 293 9.81 8.87 -13.58
CA VAL A 293 9.05 8.95 -12.33
C VAL A 293 10.00 9.44 -11.25
N ILE A 294 9.66 10.54 -10.59
CA ILE A 294 10.38 11.04 -9.41
C ILE A 294 9.35 11.38 -8.34
N LYS A 295 9.47 10.75 -7.17
CA LYS A 295 8.52 10.90 -6.08
C LYS A 295 8.43 12.35 -5.62
N GLY A 296 7.21 12.90 -5.65
CA GLY A 296 6.93 14.25 -5.16
C GLY A 296 7.29 15.37 -6.14
N ILE A 297 7.84 15.03 -7.31
CA ILE A 297 8.14 15.97 -8.40
C ILE A 297 7.07 15.84 -9.49
N ARG A 298 6.51 16.97 -9.90
CA ARG A 298 5.50 17.03 -10.97
C ARG A 298 6.15 16.86 -12.34
N LYS A 299 5.37 16.42 -13.32
CA LYS A 299 5.84 16.26 -14.72
C LYS A 299 6.31 17.58 -15.34
N ASN A 300 5.71 18.70 -14.93
CA ASN A 300 6.04 20.05 -15.40
C ASN A 300 6.97 20.80 -14.44
N ALA A 301 7.59 20.12 -13.47
CA ALA A 301 8.57 20.75 -12.59
C ALA A 301 9.84 21.12 -13.37
N VAL A 302 10.41 22.27 -13.06
CA VAL A 302 11.64 22.77 -13.69
C VAL A 302 12.84 22.28 -12.89
N CYS A 303 13.79 21.62 -13.54
CA CYS A 303 15.05 21.22 -12.92
C CYS A 303 15.98 22.44 -12.87
N VAL A 304 16.22 22.98 -11.68
CA VAL A 304 17.05 24.18 -11.46
C VAL A 304 18.46 23.85 -10.96
N GLY A 305 18.70 22.59 -10.59
CA GLY A 305 20.00 22.10 -10.17
C GLY A 305 20.01 20.58 -9.99
N ASN A 306 21.16 20.00 -9.67
CA ASN A 306 21.25 18.56 -9.43
C ASN A 306 20.40 18.16 -8.21
N GLY A 307 19.32 17.41 -8.46
CA GLY A 307 18.37 17.02 -7.42
C GLY A 307 17.50 18.17 -6.89
N VAL A 308 17.49 19.33 -7.56
CA VAL A 308 16.71 20.51 -7.15
C VAL A 308 15.68 20.85 -8.21
N TYR A 309 14.41 20.89 -7.80
CA TYR A 309 13.27 21.11 -8.69
C TYR A 309 12.39 22.22 -8.16
N GLU A 310 11.94 23.09 -9.05
CA GLU A 310 10.88 24.06 -8.76
C GLU A 310 9.56 23.59 -9.34
N GLN A 311 8.50 23.70 -8.53
CA GLN A 311 7.17 23.35 -8.96
C GLN A 311 6.10 24.12 -8.21
N GLU A 312 4.92 24.19 -8.81
CA GLU A 312 3.74 24.72 -8.16
C GLU A 312 3.19 23.77 -7.10
N GLN A 313 2.86 24.32 -5.93
CA GLN A 313 2.10 23.69 -4.89
C GLN A 313 0.69 24.27 -4.86
N TRP A 314 -0.27 23.38 -5.05
CA TRP A 314 -1.70 23.69 -5.06
C TRP A 314 -2.26 23.38 -3.67
N SER A 315 -3.01 24.32 -3.09
CA SER A 315 -3.51 24.21 -1.73
C SER A 315 -4.65 23.19 -1.65
N SER A 316 -4.50 22.16 -0.81
CA SER A 316 -5.60 21.24 -0.52
C SER A 316 -6.66 21.94 0.34
N PHE A 317 -7.92 21.48 0.34
CA PHE A 317 -8.97 22.03 1.21
C PHE A 317 -8.56 22.10 2.69
N ARG A 318 -7.94 21.04 3.23
CA ARG A 318 -7.37 21.05 4.59
C ARG A 318 -6.23 22.06 4.75
N GLY A 319 -5.44 22.28 3.71
CA GLY A 319 -4.39 23.30 3.69
C GLY A 319 -4.96 24.71 3.73
N LEU A 320 -6.06 24.96 2.99
CA LEU A 320 -6.80 26.22 2.99
C LEU A 320 -7.41 26.50 4.37
N LEU A 321 -8.10 25.52 4.98
CA LEU A 321 -8.65 25.67 6.33
C LEU A 321 -7.57 25.99 7.38
N ARG A 322 -6.37 25.40 7.25
CA ARG A 322 -5.25 25.68 8.16
C ARG A 322 -4.60 27.05 7.92
N SER A 323 -4.76 27.62 6.73
CA SER A 323 -4.27 28.97 6.46
C SER A 323 -5.12 30.05 7.10
N GLY A 324 -6.35 29.73 7.52
CA GLY A 324 -7.31 30.67 8.08
C GLY A 324 -8.01 31.55 7.03
N GLN A 325 -7.60 31.45 5.76
CA GLN A 325 -8.17 32.19 4.62
C GLN A 325 -8.63 31.18 3.55
N PRO A 326 -9.75 30.47 3.78
CA PRO A 326 -10.22 29.43 2.88
C PRO A 326 -10.64 29.97 1.50
N GLU A 327 -11.03 31.25 1.44
CA GLU A 327 -11.44 31.96 0.23
C GLU A 327 -10.25 32.27 -0.71
N ASP A 328 -9.03 32.33 -0.15
CA ASP A 328 -7.83 32.70 -0.88
C ASP A 328 -7.14 31.46 -1.46
N TYR A 329 -7.48 31.11 -2.69
CA TYR A 329 -6.82 30.01 -3.39
C TYR A 329 -5.45 30.42 -3.97
N VAL A 330 -4.41 30.36 -3.13
CA VAL A 330 -3.04 30.71 -3.55
C VAL A 330 -2.28 29.48 -4.04
N VAL A 331 -1.76 29.57 -5.27
CA VAL A 331 -0.76 28.65 -5.82
C VAL A 331 0.63 29.20 -5.49
N LYS A 332 1.47 28.40 -4.84
CA LYS A 332 2.83 28.81 -4.42
C LYS A 332 3.86 28.06 -5.25
N THR A 333 4.91 28.75 -5.70
CA THR A 333 6.10 28.06 -6.20
C THR A 333 6.93 27.57 -5.02
N ILE A 334 7.32 26.29 -5.04
CA ILE A 334 8.18 25.70 -4.03
C ILE A 334 9.39 25.03 -4.67
N THR A 335 10.51 25.10 -3.97
CA THR A 335 11.73 24.36 -4.31
C THR A 335 11.77 23.04 -3.54
N LYS A 336 12.04 21.94 -4.25
CA LYS A 336 12.19 20.60 -3.72
C LYS A 336 13.63 20.15 -3.86
N HIS A 337 14.22 19.76 -2.74
CA HIS A 337 15.51 19.09 -2.69
C HIS A 337 15.28 17.58 -2.56
N LEU A 338 15.78 16.82 -3.53
CA LEU A 338 15.69 15.38 -3.51
C LEU A 338 16.84 14.80 -2.70
N ASN A 339 16.49 13.93 -1.75
CA ASN A 339 17.46 13.04 -1.13
C ASN A 339 17.22 11.62 -1.67
N ARG A 340 18.27 10.97 -2.18
CA ARG A 340 18.23 9.67 -2.86
C ARG A 340 18.66 8.49 -1.98
N ASP A 341 18.60 8.67 -0.67
CA ASP A 341 18.89 7.59 0.28
C ASP A 341 17.87 6.45 0.18
N TYR A 342 18.36 5.23 -0.08
CA TYR A 342 17.55 4.03 -0.09
C TYR A 342 17.74 3.23 1.21
N ASN A 343 16.75 3.28 2.10
CA ASN A 343 16.84 2.63 3.43
C ASN A 343 15.83 1.48 3.56
N LYS A 344 15.73 0.60 2.57
CA LYS A 344 14.83 -0.58 2.62
C LYS A 344 15.56 -1.91 2.46
N GLY A 345 16.89 -1.88 2.36
CA GLY A 345 17.77 -3.02 2.22
C GLY A 345 19.22 -2.55 2.17
N ASP A 346 20.15 -3.50 2.19
CA ASP A 346 21.58 -3.25 2.09
C ASP A 346 21.99 -3.22 0.62
N ILE A 347 22.68 -2.17 0.21
CA ILE A 347 23.10 -1.96 -1.18
C ILE A 347 24.52 -2.48 -1.31
N THR A 348 24.71 -3.42 -2.24
CA THR A 348 26.05 -3.91 -2.61
C THR A 348 26.77 -2.91 -3.51
N ASP A 349 28.10 -3.05 -3.64
CA ASP A 349 28.92 -2.20 -4.53
C ASP A 349 28.45 -2.22 -6.00
N ASN A 350 27.80 -3.31 -6.41
CA ASN A 350 27.27 -3.50 -7.76
C ASN A 350 25.81 -3.02 -7.90
N GLY A 351 25.25 -2.33 -6.90
CA GLY A 351 23.89 -1.78 -6.94
C GLY A 351 22.77 -2.77 -6.61
N VAL A 352 23.06 -4.06 -6.40
CA VAL A 352 22.06 -5.04 -5.96
C VAL A 352 21.62 -4.71 -4.53
N VAL A 353 20.31 -4.77 -4.28
CA VAL A 353 19.71 -4.51 -2.97
C VAL A 353 19.33 -5.83 -2.30
N LEU A 354 19.92 -6.10 -1.14
CA LEU A 354 19.61 -7.26 -0.31
C LEU A 354 18.61 -6.87 0.80
N PRO A 355 17.66 -7.75 1.15
CA PRO A 355 16.74 -7.47 2.24
C PRO A 355 17.46 -7.44 3.58
N TYR A 356 17.01 -6.60 4.51
CA TYR A 356 17.52 -6.65 5.88
C TYR A 356 17.27 -8.01 6.53
N VAL A 357 18.25 -8.49 7.28
CA VAL A 357 18.14 -9.70 8.11
C VAL A 357 17.72 -9.29 9.51
N PHE A 358 16.56 -9.77 9.96
CA PHE A 358 16.10 -9.54 11.33
C PHE A 358 16.41 -10.74 12.21
N ASP A 359 16.73 -10.47 13.47
CA ASP A 359 16.88 -11.47 14.52
C ASP A 359 16.24 -10.96 15.83
N ASP A 360 14.92 -11.07 15.93
CA ASP A 360 14.16 -10.60 17.09
C ASP A 360 14.32 -11.52 18.32
N VAL A 361 15.19 -12.55 18.29
CA VAL A 361 15.40 -13.46 19.44
C VAL A 361 15.98 -12.70 20.65
N LEU A 362 16.64 -11.56 20.44
CA LEU A 362 17.26 -10.75 21.50
C LEU A 362 16.35 -9.67 22.11
N LEU A 363 15.21 -9.32 21.50
CA LEU A 363 14.41 -8.16 21.89
C LEU A 363 13.31 -8.44 22.94
N LEU A 364 13.16 -9.69 23.39
CA LEU A 364 12.08 -10.09 24.32
C LEU A 364 12.38 -9.83 25.81
N LYS A 365 13.44 -9.07 26.17
CA LYS A 365 13.70 -8.71 27.57
C LYS A 365 13.31 -7.29 27.99
N GLN A 366 12.90 -6.40 27.08
CA GLN A 366 12.53 -5.03 27.48
C GLN A 366 11.39 -4.46 26.64
N SER A 367 10.17 -4.66 27.12
CA SER A 367 9.19 -3.60 27.41
C SER A 367 7.76 -4.16 27.39
N PRO A 368 6.98 -4.01 28.48
CA PRO A 368 5.54 -4.18 28.45
C PRO A 368 4.86 -3.07 27.65
N ILE A 369 3.64 -3.39 27.21
CA ILE A 369 2.68 -2.62 26.42
C ILE A 369 2.53 -1.16 26.88
#